data_AF-A0A934BGM3-F1
#
_entry.id   AF-A0A934BGM3-F1
#
_cell.length_a   1.000
_cell.length_b   1.000
_cell.length_c   1.000
_cell.angle_alpha   90.00
_cell.angle_beta   90.00
_cell.angle_gamma   90.00
#
_symmetry.space_group_name_H-M   'P 1'
#
loop_
_entity.id
_entity.type
_entity.pdbx_description
1 polymer ?
#
loop_
_entity_poly.entity_id
_entity_poly.type
_entity_poly.pdbx_seq_one_letter_code
_entity_poly.pdbx_strand_id
1 'polypeptide(L)'
;MLEEKSSLEKLLSRRLYEDGFRTYIGKRDGAIQGYAIITEEIGKFHPFTFVVGVGTDGKITNIAILVYRESRGGEIAKKRFLYQFMGKSFKNPIRINKDIINITGATMSVQCMCAGVRKVLGVINEYYLAGKRDVSGLKAANNHLVIPVKGETNKSQNTETKENTSPFSPPSQGGDRGEKESDSDIKLLKQTRMIMGTFAEVSIYSSDEKTAGRAIEGALDEMERMDRIMSNYKKESELSRLNKKAAKSPVPCNGELLDVIEQSQYYSELSGGAFDITVSPIVALWGFFSEKGHVPPDKEIEKVLPAVSYKNIVINKSKDTK
;
A
#
# COMPACT_ATOMS: atom_id res chain seq x y z
N MET A 1 22.03 -3.28 22.35
CA MET A 1 20.81 -2.88 21.61
C MET A 1 21.09 -2.60 20.12
N LEU A 2 22.01 -1.71 19.73
CA LEU A 2 22.43 -1.60 18.30
C LEU A 2 23.03 -2.92 17.76
N GLU A 3 23.76 -3.65 18.61
CA GLU A 3 24.38 -4.94 18.25
C GLU A 3 23.35 -6.04 17.95
N GLU A 4 22.23 -6.08 18.68
CA GLU A 4 21.18 -7.10 18.50
C GLU A 4 20.46 -6.93 17.15
N LYS A 5 20.11 -5.69 16.80
CA LYS A 5 19.54 -5.35 15.49
C LYS A 5 20.53 -5.67 14.38
N SER A 6 21.78 -5.23 14.50
CA SER A 6 22.82 -5.50 13.50
C SER A 6 23.08 -7.01 13.32
N SER A 7 23.09 -7.78 14.41
CA SER A 7 23.24 -9.24 14.36
C SER A 7 22.07 -9.90 13.63
N LEU A 8 20.84 -9.48 13.93
CA LEU A 8 19.64 -10.00 13.26
C LEU A 8 19.59 -9.59 11.77
N GLU A 9 19.98 -8.37 11.43
CA GLU A 9 20.10 -7.91 10.04
C GLU A 9 21.12 -8.72 9.25
N LYS A 10 22.28 -9.02 9.85
CA LYS A 10 23.29 -9.92 9.26
C LYS A 10 22.74 -11.33 9.07
N LEU A 11 22.09 -11.88 10.09
CA LEU A 11 21.49 -13.22 10.04
C LEU A 11 20.42 -13.34 8.94
N LEU A 12 19.60 -12.31 8.78
CA LEU A 12 18.53 -12.28 7.78
C LEU A 12 19.02 -11.77 6.41
N SER A 13 20.26 -11.27 6.32
CA SER A 13 20.83 -10.60 5.15
C SER A 13 19.91 -9.50 4.61
N ARG A 14 19.30 -8.72 5.51
CA ARG A 14 18.36 -7.64 5.18
C ARG A 14 18.37 -6.56 6.25
N ARG A 15 18.01 -5.34 5.87
CA ARG A 15 17.79 -4.23 6.82
C ARG A 15 16.45 -4.39 7.54
N LEU A 16 16.39 -4.00 8.81
CA LEU A 16 15.16 -3.95 9.60
C LEU A 16 14.81 -2.49 9.90
N TYR A 17 13.58 -2.12 9.61
CA TYR A 17 13.10 -0.75 9.83
C TYR A 17 12.49 -0.59 11.22
N GLU A 18 12.10 -1.68 11.86
CA GLU A 18 11.52 -1.68 13.19
C GLU A 18 12.59 -1.49 14.27
N ASP A 19 12.19 -0.84 15.36
CA ASP A 19 13.01 -0.67 16.56
C ASP A 19 12.76 -1.77 17.60
N GLY A 20 11.74 -2.61 17.40
CA GLY A 20 11.44 -3.75 18.25
C GLY A 20 10.29 -4.62 17.73
N PHE A 21 10.14 -5.82 18.31
CA PHE A 21 9.10 -6.79 17.95
C PHE A 21 8.17 -7.06 19.12
N ARG A 22 6.89 -6.71 18.99
CA ARG A 22 5.89 -7.10 19.98
C ARG A 22 5.61 -8.60 19.86
N THR A 23 6.04 -9.35 20.88
CA THR A 23 5.92 -10.81 20.94
C THR A 23 4.91 -11.21 22.01
N TYR A 24 3.97 -12.07 21.63
CA TYR A 24 2.97 -12.66 22.49
C TYR A 24 3.40 -14.08 22.86
N ILE A 25 3.21 -14.48 24.12
CA ILE A 25 3.60 -15.80 24.62
C ILE A 25 2.33 -16.53 25.06
N GLY A 26 2.05 -17.67 24.42
CA GLY A 26 0.95 -18.54 24.81
C GLY A 26 1.39 -19.45 25.95
N LYS A 27 0.66 -19.45 27.07
CA LYS A 27 0.88 -20.36 28.20
C LYS A 27 -0.36 -21.23 28.44
N ARG A 28 -0.15 -22.49 28.81
CA ARG A 28 -1.19 -23.41 29.32
C ARG A 28 -0.62 -24.08 30.57
N ASP A 29 -1.35 -23.99 31.67
CA ASP A 29 -0.94 -24.53 32.98
C ASP A 29 0.46 -24.07 33.42
N GLY A 30 0.79 -22.80 33.13
CA GLY A 30 2.10 -22.20 33.43
C GLY A 30 3.21 -22.55 32.42
N ALA A 31 3.05 -23.60 31.61
CA ALA A 31 4.01 -23.99 30.58
C ALA A 31 3.82 -23.18 29.29
N ILE A 32 4.93 -22.75 28.68
CA ILE A 32 4.93 -22.06 27.39
C ILE A 32 4.54 -23.05 26.29
N GLN A 33 3.51 -22.71 25.53
CA GLN A 33 3.00 -23.49 24.39
C GLN A 33 3.51 -22.95 23.04
N GLY A 34 3.90 -21.67 22.99
CA GLY A 34 4.44 -21.06 21.80
C GLY A 34 4.45 -19.54 21.86
N TYR A 35 4.79 -18.95 20.73
CA TYR A 35 5.02 -17.52 20.54
C TYR A 35 4.20 -17.03 19.35
N ALA A 36 3.81 -15.76 19.35
CA ALA A 36 3.26 -15.11 18.18
C ALA A 36 3.82 -13.71 18.04
N ILE A 37 4.13 -13.29 16.81
CA ILE A 37 4.56 -11.92 16.53
C ILE A 37 3.59 -11.33 15.50
N ILE A 38 3.08 -10.14 15.82
CA ILE A 38 2.39 -9.29 14.86
C ILE A 38 3.45 -8.37 14.25
N THR A 39 3.55 -8.37 12.92
CA THR A 39 4.53 -7.56 12.20
C THR A 39 3.89 -6.94 10.96
N GLU A 40 4.58 -5.96 10.41
CA GLU A 40 4.20 -5.30 9.16
C GLU A 40 5.30 -5.47 8.13
N GLU A 41 4.88 -5.54 6.88
CA GLU A 41 5.76 -5.49 5.72
C GLU A 41 5.13 -4.56 4.69
N ILE A 42 5.96 -3.79 3.99
CA ILE A 42 5.50 -2.96 2.88
C ILE A 42 5.31 -3.89 1.69
N GLY A 43 4.11 -3.92 1.12
CA GLY A 43 3.82 -4.68 -0.10
C GLY A 43 4.42 -4.00 -1.32
N LYS A 44 3.58 -3.61 -2.27
CA LYS A 44 3.97 -2.71 -3.36
C LYS A 44 4.18 -1.27 -2.87
N PHE A 45 3.28 -0.76 -2.04
CA PHE A 45 3.26 0.66 -1.62
C PHE A 45 2.76 0.87 -0.19
N HIS A 46 1.93 -0.03 0.35
CA HIS A 46 1.35 0.12 1.68
C HIS A 46 1.79 -1.00 2.62
N PRO A 47 1.90 -0.73 3.93
CA PRO A 47 2.13 -1.78 4.90
C PRO A 47 0.90 -2.67 5.02
N PHE A 48 1.13 -3.99 5.02
CA PHE A 48 0.14 -4.97 5.46
C PHE A 48 0.60 -5.61 6.77
N THR A 49 -0.36 -5.87 7.65
CA THR A 49 -0.14 -6.37 9.00
C THR A 49 -0.55 -7.84 9.06
N PHE A 50 0.32 -8.68 9.62
CA PHE A 50 0.04 -10.10 9.76
C PHE A 50 0.66 -10.67 11.04
N VAL A 51 0.13 -11.80 11.47
CA VAL A 51 0.59 -12.53 12.64
C VAL A 51 1.14 -13.89 12.24
N VAL A 52 2.25 -14.28 12.85
CA VAL A 52 2.81 -15.63 12.73
C VAL A 52 2.92 -16.23 14.12
N GLY A 53 2.24 -17.37 14.31
CA GLY A 53 2.35 -18.22 15.50
C GLY A 53 3.37 -19.32 15.29
N VAL A 54 4.22 -19.55 16.28
CA VAL A 54 5.32 -20.51 16.26
C VAL A 54 5.29 -21.33 17.54
N GLY A 55 5.39 -22.65 17.41
CA GLY A 55 5.46 -23.56 18.56
C GLY A 55 6.80 -23.46 19.29
N THR A 56 6.89 -24.12 20.44
CA THR A 56 8.16 -24.29 21.17
C THR A 56 9.20 -25.12 20.40
N ASP A 57 8.77 -25.87 19.38
CA ASP A 57 9.64 -26.59 18.44
C ASP A 57 10.18 -25.70 17.30
N GLY A 58 9.81 -24.42 17.28
CA GLY A 58 10.23 -23.45 16.26
C GLY A 58 9.53 -23.57 14.92
N LYS A 59 8.45 -24.36 14.83
CA LYS A 59 7.65 -24.49 13.61
C LYS A 59 6.43 -23.58 13.62
N ILE A 60 6.05 -23.08 12.46
CA ILE A 60 4.84 -22.28 12.29
C ILE A 60 3.61 -23.15 12.58
N THR A 61 2.84 -22.74 13.59
CA THR A 61 1.59 -23.39 14.02
C THR A 61 0.36 -22.68 13.49
N ASN A 62 0.44 -21.38 13.21
CA ASN A 62 -0.63 -20.62 12.58
C ASN A 62 -0.11 -19.34 11.92
N ILE A 63 -0.84 -18.83 10.94
CA ILE A 63 -0.49 -17.58 10.26
C ILE A 63 -1.76 -16.93 9.72
N ALA A 64 -1.88 -15.60 9.87
CA ALA A 64 -3.03 -14.86 9.37
C ALA A 64 -2.66 -13.43 8.97
N ILE A 65 -3.22 -12.97 7.86
CA ILE A 65 -3.22 -11.55 7.51
C ILE A 65 -4.30 -10.87 8.34
N LEU A 66 -3.92 -9.83 9.09
CA LEU A 66 -4.85 -9.07 9.94
C LEU A 66 -5.40 -7.86 9.19
N VAL A 67 -4.53 -7.14 8.49
CA VAL A 67 -4.90 -5.96 7.72
C VAL A 67 -4.12 -5.97 6.42
N TYR A 68 -4.84 -5.89 5.29
CA TYR A 68 -4.24 -5.75 3.97
C TYR A 68 -4.78 -4.48 3.33
N ARG A 69 -3.88 -3.57 2.95
CA ARG A 69 -4.23 -2.18 2.55
C ARG A 69 -3.95 -1.88 1.09
N GLU A 70 -3.62 -2.90 0.30
CA GLU A 70 -3.33 -2.73 -1.13
C GLU A 70 -4.46 -3.22 -2.02
N SER A 71 -4.56 -2.60 -3.18
CA SER A 71 -5.57 -2.87 -4.20
C SER A 71 -5.47 -4.25 -4.84
N ARG A 72 -4.27 -4.80 -4.90
CA ARG A 72 -3.96 -6.12 -5.47
C ARG A 72 -3.01 -6.87 -4.54
N GLY A 73 -3.06 -8.19 -4.61
CA GLY A 73 -2.22 -9.07 -3.81
C GLY A 73 -2.83 -9.52 -2.49
N GLY A 74 -4.07 -9.12 -2.19
CA GLY A 74 -4.81 -9.61 -1.02
C GLY A 74 -5.08 -11.12 -1.06
N GLU A 75 -4.85 -11.78 -2.20
CA GLU A 75 -4.88 -13.22 -2.34
C GLU A 75 -3.91 -13.95 -1.40
N ILE A 76 -2.87 -13.26 -0.89
CA ILE A 76 -1.98 -13.82 0.14
C ILE A 76 -2.72 -14.10 1.46
N ALA A 77 -3.90 -13.50 1.70
CA ALA A 77 -4.73 -13.79 2.86
C ALA A 77 -5.53 -15.09 2.73
N LYS A 78 -5.60 -15.70 1.54
CA LYS A 78 -6.36 -16.93 1.32
C LYS A 78 -5.72 -18.09 2.09
N LYS A 79 -6.54 -18.86 2.81
CA LYS A 79 -6.10 -20.05 3.58
C LYS A 79 -5.18 -20.98 2.78
N ARG A 80 -5.51 -21.23 1.51
CA ARG A 80 -4.72 -22.08 0.61
C ARG A 80 -3.28 -21.59 0.44
N PHE A 81 -3.07 -20.28 0.29
CA PHE A 81 -1.74 -19.70 0.17
C PHE A 81 -0.99 -19.77 1.50
N LEU A 82 -1.65 -19.38 2.59
CA LEU A 82 -1.09 -19.36 3.95
C LEU A 82 -0.67 -20.76 4.44
N TYR A 83 -1.38 -21.81 4.02
CA TYR A 83 -1.06 -23.20 4.38
C TYR A 83 0.37 -23.61 3.98
N GLN A 84 0.94 -22.97 2.96
CA GLN A 84 2.30 -23.27 2.49
C GLN A 84 3.38 -22.96 3.53
N PHE A 85 3.10 -22.11 4.52
CA PHE A 85 4.06 -21.78 5.59
C PHE A 85 4.00 -22.74 6.77
N MET A 86 2.92 -23.51 6.90
CA MET A 86 2.68 -24.37 8.05
C MET A 86 3.79 -25.41 8.24
N GLY A 87 4.24 -25.58 9.49
CA GLY A 87 5.29 -26.54 9.84
C GLY A 87 6.72 -26.12 9.44
N LYS A 88 6.90 -25.03 8.68
CA LYS A 88 8.24 -24.52 8.39
C LYS A 88 8.85 -23.86 9.64
N SER A 89 10.16 -24.01 9.80
CA SER A 89 10.98 -23.40 10.84
C SER A 89 12.03 -22.48 10.22
N PHE A 90 12.82 -21.78 11.04
CA PHE A 90 13.91 -20.92 10.55
C PHE A 90 14.96 -21.69 9.71
N LYS A 91 15.13 -22.99 9.96
CA LYS A 91 16.04 -23.87 9.21
C LYS A 91 15.52 -24.22 7.82
N ASN A 92 14.21 -24.13 7.60
CA ASN A 92 13.61 -24.43 6.30
C ASN A 92 13.77 -23.24 5.35
N PRO A 93 14.02 -23.48 4.06
CA PRO A 93 14.02 -22.41 3.07
C PRO A 93 12.59 -21.91 2.79
N ILE A 94 12.48 -20.60 2.56
CA ILE A 94 11.24 -19.89 2.21
C ILE A 94 11.51 -19.07 0.94
N ARG A 95 11.75 -19.77 -0.18
CA ARG A 95 12.04 -19.16 -1.49
C ARG A 95 10.81 -19.24 -2.38
N ILE A 96 10.53 -18.12 -3.05
CA ILE A 96 9.41 -18.01 -4.00
C ILE A 96 9.70 -18.88 -5.23
N ASN A 97 8.66 -19.50 -5.79
CA ASN A 97 8.71 -20.44 -6.91
C ASN A 97 9.57 -21.69 -6.65
N LYS A 98 9.94 -21.96 -5.40
CA LYS A 98 10.62 -23.21 -4.98
C LYS A 98 9.92 -23.82 -3.77
N ASP A 99 9.83 -23.07 -2.69
CA ASP A 99 9.26 -23.52 -1.42
C ASP A 99 7.87 -22.90 -1.14
N ILE A 100 7.57 -21.77 -1.79
CA ILE A 100 6.29 -21.05 -1.74
C ILE A 100 5.84 -20.75 -3.19
N ILE A 101 4.65 -21.21 -3.55
CA ILE A 101 4.01 -20.94 -4.84
C ILE A 101 3.63 -19.46 -4.91
N ASN A 102 4.08 -18.80 -5.98
CA ASN A 102 3.77 -17.39 -6.22
C ASN A 102 2.31 -17.21 -6.70
N ILE A 103 1.81 -15.98 -6.58
CA ILE A 103 0.50 -15.59 -7.07
C ILE A 103 0.69 -14.52 -8.15
N THR A 104 0.17 -14.80 -9.35
CA THR A 104 0.19 -13.85 -10.48
C THR A 104 -0.49 -12.54 -10.07
N GLY A 105 0.16 -11.40 -10.34
CA GLY A 105 -0.35 -10.08 -9.96
C GLY A 105 -0.13 -9.70 -8.49
N ALA A 106 0.43 -10.60 -7.67
CA ALA A 106 0.69 -10.40 -6.25
C ALA A 106 2.16 -10.69 -5.87
N THR A 107 3.07 -10.72 -6.87
CA THR A 107 4.47 -11.13 -6.65
C THR A 107 5.12 -10.35 -5.52
N MET A 108 4.96 -9.02 -5.47
CA MET A 108 5.54 -8.19 -4.40
C MET A 108 5.01 -8.55 -3.02
N SER A 109 3.70 -8.68 -2.87
CA SER A 109 3.05 -9.10 -1.64
C SER A 109 3.57 -10.46 -1.17
N VAL A 110 3.75 -11.42 -2.10
CA VAL A 110 4.35 -12.73 -1.79
C VAL A 110 5.81 -12.61 -1.35
N GLN A 111 6.62 -11.76 -2.00
CA GLN A 111 8.03 -11.59 -1.61
C GLN A 111 8.14 -11.00 -0.21
N CYS A 112 7.41 -9.92 0.05
CA CYS A 112 7.41 -9.23 1.32
C CYS A 112 6.86 -10.14 2.43
N MET A 113 5.82 -10.93 2.15
CA MET A 113 5.31 -11.94 3.07
C MET A 113 6.36 -12.99 3.42
N CYS A 114 7.04 -13.57 2.42
CA CYS A 114 8.10 -14.56 2.64
C CYS A 114 9.25 -13.98 3.48
N ALA A 115 9.65 -12.75 3.17
CA ALA A 115 10.67 -12.04 3.91
C ALA A 115 10.23 -11.84 5.37
N GLY A 116 9.02 -11.32 5.61
CA GLY A 116 8.51 -11.04 6.95
C GLY A 116 8.28 -12.29 7.80
N VAL A 117 7.83 -13.40 7.20
CA VAL A 117 7.77 -14.71 7.89
C VAL A 117 9.17 -15.16 8.31
N ARG A 118 10.16 -15.02 7.43
CA ARG A 118 11.55 -15.36 7.76
C ARG A 118 12.12 -14.47 8.86
N LYS A 119 11.77 -13.18 8.88
CA LYS A 119 12.09 -12.24 9.97
C LYS A 119 11.52 -12.71 11.30
N VAL A 120 10.22 -13.03 11.37
CA VAL A 120 9.58 -13.52 12.60
C VAL A 120 10.23 -14.81 13.10
N LEU A 121 10.48 -15.76 12.21
CA LEU A 121 11.18 -16.99 12.56
C LEU A 121 12.58 -16.74 13.08
N GLY A 122 13.33 -15.80 12.50
CA GLY A 122 14.65 -15.42 12.98
C GLY A 122 14.62 -14.81 14.38
N VAL A 123 13.66 -13.91 14.64
CA VAL A 123 13.48 -13.31 15.97
C VAL A 123 13.15 -14.39 17.01
N ILE A 124 12.20 -15.27 16.72
CA ILE A 124 11.79 -16.32 17.66
C ILE A 124 12.93 -17.31 17.91
N ASN A 125 13.61 -17.75 16.84
CA ASN A 125 14.72 -18.68 16.94
C ASN A 125 15.86 -18.11 17.78
N GLU A 126 16.31 -16.89 17.49
CA GLU A 126 17.47 -16.30 18.17
C GLU A 126 17.18 -15.90 19.62
N TYR A 127 16.02 -15.29 19.87
CA TYR A 127 15.79 -14.65 21.17
C TYR A 127 15.00 -15.51 22.14
N TYR A 128 14.17 -16.44 21.66
CA TYR A 128 13.30 -17.22 22.54
C TYR A 128 13.67 -18.70 22.57
N LEU A 129 14.02 -19.31 21.43
CA LEU A 129 14.36 -20.73 21.37
C LEU A 129 15.84 -21.01 21.68
N ALA A 130 16.75 -20.15 21.22
CA ALA A 130 18.18 -20.25 21.54
C ALA A 130 18.52 -19.72 22.95
N GLY A 131 17.52 -19.32 23.74
CA GLY A 131 17.69 -18.99 25.16
C GLY A 131 18.31 -17.62 25.46
N LYS A 132 18.44 -16.72 24.46
CA LYS A 132 18.96 -15.36 24.70
C LYS A 132 18.03 -14.47 25.53
N ARG A 133 16.77 -14.86 25.75
CA ARG A 133 15.84 -14.23 26.69
C ARG A 133 15.18 -15.26 27.59
N ASP A 134 15.20 -14.99 28.90
CA ASP A 134 14.41 -15.74 29.87
C ASP A 134 12.99 -15.16 29.94
N VAL A 135 12.00 -16.01 29.67
CA VAL A 135 10.56 -15.67 29.64
C VAL A 135 9.75 -16.47 30.67
N SER A 136 10.42 -17.26 31.51
CA SER A 136 9.80 -18.15 32.51
C SER A 136 9.02 -17.36 33.58
N GLY A 137 9.51 -16.19 34.00
CA GLY A 137 8.95 -15.38 35.08
C GLY A 137 7.82 -14.38 34.74
N LEU A 138 7.39 -14.28 33.48
CA LEU A 138 6.38 -13.28 33.07
C LEU A 138 4.96 -13.65 33.58
N LYS A 139 4.39 -12.83 34.49
CA LYS A 139 3.02 -12.94 35.01
C LYS A 139 2.00 -12.31 34.05
N ALA A 140 0.83 -12.93 33.92
CA ALA A 140 -0.21 -12.66 32.92
C ALA A 140 -0.98 -11.33 33.05
N ALA A 141 -0.58 -10.42 33.95
CA ALA A 141 -1.42 -9.31 34.38
C ALA A 141 -1.32 -8.02 33.53
N ASN A 142 -0.42 -7.92 32.56
CA ASN A 142 -0.33 -6.79 31.62
C ASN A 142 0.26 -7.26 30.28
N ASN A 143 -0.57 -7.84 29.40
CA ASN A 143 -0.12 -8.57 28.20
C ASN A 143 0.28 -7.69 27.01
N HIS A 144 1.15 -6.70 27.25
CA HIS A 144 1.88 -5.98 26.21
C HIS A 144 3.37 -5.92 26.56
N LEU A 145 4.15 -6.89 26.11
CA LEU A 145 5.60 -6.72 25.99
C LEU A 145 5.89 -5.81 24.80
N VAL A 146 5.96 -4.50 25.06
CA VAL A 146 6.67 -3.57 24.19
C VAL A 146 8.16 -3.71 24.53
N ILE A 147 9.00 -3.81 23.51
CA ILE A 147 10.46 -3.76 23.67
C ILE A 147 10.86 -2.30 23.47
N PRO A 148 11.17 -1.53 24.54
CA PRO A 148 11.68 -0.17 24.37
C PRO A 148 13.20 -0.18 24.14
N VAL A 149 13.68 0.73 23.28
CA VAL A 149 15.11 1.04 23.14
C VAL A 149 15.34 2.48 23.62
N LYS A 150 15.92 2.56 24.83
CA LYS A 150 16.31 3.73 25.66
C LYS A 150 15.20 4.57 26.31
N GLY A 151 15.18 4.51 27.65
CA GLY A 151 15.87 5.52 28.45
C GLY A 151 15.09 6.76 28.89
N GLU A 152 14.03 6.58 29.67
CA GLU A 152 13.70 7.53 30.73
C GLU A 152 13.47 6.79 32.05
N THR A 153 14.11 7.33 33.08
CA THR A 153 14.15 6.83 34.45
C THR A 153 12.78 6.89 35.12
N ASN A 154 12.38 5.77 35.73
CA ASN A 154 11.32 5.74 36.73
C ASN A 154 11.59 6.77 37.84
N LYS A 155 10.61 7.65 38.08
CA LYS A 155 10.17 7.94 39.44
C LYS A 155 8.67 7.70 39.52
N SER A 156 8.33 6.66 40.26
CA SER A 156 6.99 6.36 40.73
C SER A 156 6.43 7.53 41.53
N GLN A 157 5.13 7.81 41.38
CA GLN A 157 4.20 7.86 42.51
C GLN A 157 2.75 7.86 42.01
N ASN A 158 1.95 7.00 42.64
CA ASN A 158 0.49 7.02 42.63
C ASN A 158 -0.04 8.39 43.05
N THR A 159 -1.15 8.83 42.47
CA THR A 159 -2.38 9.17 43.21
C THR A 159 -3.55 9.42 42.27
N GLU A 160 -4.73 9.03 42.74
CA GLU A 160 -6.04 9.20 42.14
C GLU A 160 -6.52 10.68 42.15
N THR A 161 -7.69 10.88 41.53
CA THR A 161 -8.68 11.96 41.69
C THR A 161 -8.56 13.28 40.91
N LYS A 162 -9.50 13.42 39.95
CA LYS A 162 -10.52 14.46 39.72
C LYS A 162 -10.25 15.94 40.08
N GLU A 163 -10.81 16.77 39.18
CA GLU A 163 -11.41 18.11 39.36
C GLU A 163 -10.50 19.36 39.44
N ASN A 164 -10.42 20.05 38.30
CA ASN A 164 -10.77 21.46 38.09
C ASN A 164 -10.71 22.40 39.31
N THR A 165 -9.79 23.38 39.30
CA THR A 165 -10.09 24.82 39.52
C THR A 165 -8.88 25.68 39.13
N SER A 166 -9.14 26.70 38.31
CA SER A 166 -8.35 27.93 38.18
C SER A 166 -8.58 28.79 39.43
N PRO A 167 -7.66 29.69 39.88
CA PRO A 167 -7.76 31.08 39.38
C PRO A 167 -6.48 31.97 39.43
N PHE A 168 -6.53 33.07 38.65
CA PHE A 168 -5.87 34.39 38.77
C PHE A 168 -4.43 34.66 38.25
N SER A 169 -4.41 35.07 36.97
CA SER A 169 -3.87 36.27 36.27
C SER A 169 -2.56 37.01 36.64
N PRO A 170 -1.78 37.51 35.63
CA PRO A 170 -0.50 38.22 35.79
C PRO A 170 -0.62 39.77 35.71
N PRO A 171 0.41 40.55 36.11
CA PRO A 171 0.57 41.93 35.67
C PRO A 171 1.43 42.05 34.41
N SER A 172 1.23 43.19 33.75
CA SER A 172 1.42 43.50 32.34
C SER A 172 2.82 43.90 31.89
N GLN A 173 3.15 43.45 30.67
CA GLN A 173 3.88 44.09 29.58
C GLN A 173 5.22 44.79 29.83
N GLY A 174 6.26 44.20 29.24
CA GLY A 174 7.44 44.85 28.67
C GLY A 174 7.87 44.01 27.47
N GLY A 175 7.92 44.60 26.29
CA GLY A 175 7.84 43.90 25.01
C GLY A 175 9.08 43.09 24.63
N ASP A 176 8.82 41.96 23.99
CA ASP A 176 9.59 41.48 22.85
C ASP A 176 8.62 40.76 21.92
N ARG A 177 8.71 41.02 20.60
CA ARG A 177 7.81 40.42 19.61
C ARG A 177 8.28 38.99 19.33
N GLY A 178 8.00 38.11 20.29
CA GLY A 178 8.14 36.67 20.12
C GLY A 178 7.15 36.15 19.10
N GLU A 179 7.68 35.46 18.11
CA GLU A 179 6.94 34.58 17.19
C GLU A 179 5.98 33.70 17.99
N LYS A 180 4.68 33.81 17.70
CA LYS A 180 3.71 32.81 18.16
C LYS A 180 3.86 31.58 17.29
N GLU A 181 4.76 30.68 17.68
CA GLU A 181 4.64 29.28 17.29
C GLU A 181 3.37 28.73 17.95
N SER A 182 2.25 28.78 17.22
CA SER A 182 1.12 27.94 17.54
C SER A 182 1.52 26.52 17.16
N ASP A 183 1.80 25.69 18.17
CA ASP A 183 1.97 24.25 18.01
C ASP A 183 0.60 23.64 17.64
N SER A 184 0.22 23.84 16.37
CA SER A 184 -1.01 23.29 15.82
C SER A 184 -0.70 21.84 15.48
N ASP A 185 -1.25 20.90 16.24
CA ASP A 185 -1.08 19.45 16.05
C ASP A 185 -1.39 19.06 14.58
N ILE A 186 -0.35 18.93 13.76
CA ILE A 186 -0.46 18.61 12.33
C ILE A 186 -0.78 17.13 12.20
N LYS A 187 -1.92 16.81 11.62
CA LYS A 187 -2.39 15.44 11.44
C LYS A 187 -2.41 15.04 9.97
N LEU A 188 -2.22 13.75 9.72
CA LEU A 188 -2.39 13.16 8.39
C LEU A 188 -3.86 12.78 8.18
N LEU A 189 -4.52 13.43 7.23
CA LEU A 189 -5.82 13.03 6.69
C LEU A 189 -5.61 12.28 5.39
N LYS A 190 -6.34 11.20 5.18
CA LYS A 190 -6.21 10.33 4.01
C LYS A 190 -7.56 9.76 3.60
N GLN A 191 -7.86 9.77 2.31
CA GLN A 191 -9.04 9.14 1.75
C GLN A 191 -8.70 8.43 0.45
N THR A 192 -9.35 7.28 0.24
CA THR A 192 -9.16 6.43 -0.93
C THR A 192 -10.52 6.17 -1.60
N ARG A 193 -10.60 6.26 -2.93
CA ARG A 193 -11.78 5.91 -3.74
C ARG A 193 -11.39 5.03 -4.94
N MET A 194 -12.34 4.24 -5.43
CA MET A 194 -12.18 3.43 -6.65
C MET A 194 -12.57 4.29 -7.87
N ILE A 195 -11.58 4.77 -8.63
CA ILE A 195 -11.73 5.71 -9.75
C ILE A 195 -10.85 5.25 -10.91
N MET A 196 -11.33 5.37 -12.17
CA MET A 196 -10.57 4.96 -13.37
C MET A 196 -10.07 3.50 -13.33
N GLY A 197 -10.82 2.60 -12.69
CA GLY A 197 -10.45 1.19 -12.57
C GLY A 197 -9.27 0.91 -11.62
N THR A 198 -8.86 1.89 -10.82
CA THR A 198 -7.82 1.75 -9.78
C THR A 198 -8.20 2.51 -8.51
N PHE A 199 -7.48 2.28 -7.43
CA PHE A 199 -7.69 3.03 -6.20
C PHE A 199 -6.89 4.33 -6.29
N ALA A 200 -7.59 5.46 -6.21
CA ALA A 200 -7.01 6.78 -6.09
C ALA A 200 -7.01 7.18 -4.62
N GLU A 201 -5.90 7.73 -4.15
CA GLU A 201 -5.72 8.15 -2.77
C GLU A 201 -5.15 9.56 -2.71
N VAL A 202 -5.75 10.38 -1.84
CA VAL A 202 -5.26 11.73 -1.54
C VAL A 202 -5.01 11.81 -0.05
N SER A 203 -3.83 12.30 0.32
CA SER A 203 -3.40 12.46 1.71
C SER A 203 -2.86 13.87 1.93
N ILE A 204 -3.25 14.50 3.03
CA ILE A 204 -2.85 15.86 3.40
C ILE A 204 -2.43 15.89 4.87
N TYR A 205 -1.26 16.46 5.15
CA TYR A 205 -0.87 16.84 6.51
C TYR A 205 -1.41 18.25 6.80
N SER A 206 -2.25 18.39 7.82
CA SER A 206 -2.79 19.69 8.21
C SER A 206 -3.25 19.69 9.66
N SER A 207 -3.19 20.86 10.29
CA SER A 207 -3.83 21.13 11.58
C SER A 207 -5.30 21.59 11.44
N ASP A 208 -5.75 21.95 10.23
CA ASP A 208 -7.16 22.22 9.91
C ASP A 208 -7.78 21.02 9.17
N GLU A 209 -8.25 20.05 9.96
CA GLU A 209 -8.89 18.83 9.45
C GLU A 209 -10.08 19.11 8.52
N LYS A 210 -10.85 20.18 8.77
CA LYS A 210 -12.04 20.49 7.97
C LYS A 210 -11.68 20.98 6.58
N THR A 211 -10.70 21.88 6.48
CA THR A 211 -10.24 22.38 5.18
C THR A 211 -9.48 21.28 4.43
N ALA A 212 -8.65 20.50 5.11
CA ALA A 212 -7.97 19.35 4.51
C ALA A 212 -8.96 18.30 3.98
N GLY A 213 -10.01 17.97 4.75
CA GLY A 213 -11.07 17.06 4.32
C GLY A 213 -11.78 17.53 3.04
N ARG A 214 -12.15 18.82 2.97
CA ARG A 214 -12.75 19.40 1.76
C ARG A 214 -11.81 19.39 0.55
N ALA A 215 -10.51 19.62 0.76
CA ALA A 215 -9.53 19.58 -0.32
C ALA A 215 -9.32 18.16 -0.85
N ILE A 216 -9.27 17.17 0.04
CA ILE A 216 -9.22 15.74 -0.31
C ILE A 216 -10.44 15.35 -1.14
N GLU A 217 -11.63 15.73 -0.68
CA GLU A 217 -12.89 15.45 -1.38
C GLU A 217 -12.91 16.10 -2.77
N GLY A 218 -12.57 17.39 -2.87
CA GLY A 218 -12.49 18.09 -4.15
C GLY A 218 -11.50 17.47 -5.14
N ALA A 219 -10.34 17.01 -4.67
CA ALA A 219 -9.36 16.33 -5.52
C ALA A 219 -9.88 14.98 -6.05
N LEU A 220 -10.56 14.19 -5.20
CA LEU A 220 -11.15 12.91 -5.59
C LEU A 220 -12.35 13.10 -6.54
N ASP A 221 -13.19 14.10 -6.29
CA ASP A 221 -14.32 14.46 -7.16
C ASP A 221 -13.83 14.91 -8.55
N GLU A 222 -12.69 15.60 -8.62
CA GLU A 222 -12.08 16.01 -9.88
C GLU A 222 -11.53 14.82 -10.67
N MET A 223 -10.91 13.85 -10.00
CA MET A 223 -10.51 12.58 -10.64
C MET A 223 -11.74 11.82 -11.18
N GLU A 224 -12.86 11.81 -10.46
CA GLU A 224 -14.12 11.23 -10.96
C GLU A 224 -14.69 11.99 -12.16
N ARG A 225 -14.54 13.33 -12.18
CA ARG A 225 -14.94 14.16 -13.32
C ARG A 225 -14.11 13.80 -14.55
N MET A 226 -12.80 13.68 -14.41
CA MET A 226 -11.90 13.22 -15.48
C MET A 226 -12.29 11.82 -15.97
N ASP A 227 -12.58 10.89 -15.07
CA ASP A 227 -13.01 9.53 -15.43
C ASP A 227 -14.34 9.54 -16.22
N ARG A 228 -15.25 10.46 -15.94
CA ARG A 228 -16.49 10.62 -16.74
C ARG A 228 -16.21 11.10 -18.16
N ILE A 229 -15.16 11.90 -18.38
CA ILE A 229 -14.81 12.45 -19.70
C ILE A 229 -13.96 11.44 -20.50
N MET A 230 -12.93 10.88 -19.87
CA MET A 230 -11.81 10.20 -20.55
C MET A 230 -11.86 8.66 -20.46
N SER A 231 -12.85 8.05 -19.79
CA SER A 231 -12.89 6.59 -19.66
C SER A 231 -13.25 5.89 -20.98
N ASN A 232 -12.46 4.92 -21.41
CA ASN A 232 -12.81 4.04 -22.53
C ASN A 232 -13.79 2.92 -22.15
N TYR A 233 -14.07 2.71 -20.85
CA TYR A 233 -15.01 1.68 -20.36
C TYR A 233 -16.44 2.22 -20.20
N LYS A 234 -16.58 3.50 -19.82
CA LYS A 234 -17.90 4.13 -19.65
C LYS A 234 -18.48 4.50 -21.02
N LYS A 235 -19.56 3.84 -21.42
CA LYS A 235 -20.22 4.05 -22.73
C LYS A 235 -20.63 5.50 -23.00
N GLU A 236 -20.95 6.23 -21.94
CA GLU A 236 -21.39 7.62 -21.96
C GLU A 236 -20.26 8.63 -21.89
N SER A 237 -19.00 8.19 -21.72
CA SER A 237 -17.88 9.12 -21.71
C SER A 237 -17.71 9.81 -23.06
N GLU A 238 -17.11 10.99 -23.01
CA GLU A 238 -16.82 11.75 -24.21
C GLU A 238 -15.82 11.02 -25.12
N LEU A 239 -14.77 10.42 -24.55
CA LEU A 239 -13.84 9.58 -25.31
C LEU A 239 -14.56 8.40 -26.00
N SER A 240 -15.50 7.74 -25.32
CA SER A 240 -16.27 6.65 -25.92
C SER A 240 -17.19 7.12 -27.05
N ARG A 241 -17.75 8.34 -26.96
CA ARG A 241 -18.51 8.95 -28.07
C ARG A 241 -17.59 9.31 -29.24
N LEU A 242 -16.40 9.84 -28.96
CA LEU A 242 -15.39 10.18 -29.95
C LEU A 242 -14.97 8.93 -30.74
N ASN A 243 -14.59 7.86 -30.05
CA ASN A 243 -14.18 6.59 -30.65
C ASN A 243 -15.25 5.97 -31.58
N LYS A 244 -16.54 6.19 -31.30
CA LYS A 244 -17.64 5.66 -32.13
C LYS A 244 -17.90 6.48 -33.40
N LYS A 245 -17.54 7.76 -33.42
CA LYS A 245 -18.00 8.73 -34.43
C LYS A 245 -16.87 9.35 -35.26
N ALA A 246 -15.68 9.55 -34.69
CA ALA A 246 -14.59 10.30 -35.31
C ALA A 246 -14.10 9.71 -36.63
N ALA A 247 -14.26 8.40 -36.85
CA ALA A 247 -13.93 7.74 -38.11
C ALA A 247 -14.83 8.16 -39.29
N LYS A 248 -16.01 8.73 -39.03
CA LYS A 248 -17.01 9.09 -40.07
C LYS A 248 -17.06 10.59 -40.35
N SER A 249 -16.90 11.41 -39.32
CA SER A 249 -16.99 12.86 -39.42
C SER A 249 -16.25 13.52 -38.25
N PRO A 250 -15.83 14.80 -38.38
CA PRO A 250 -15.32 15.57 -37.26
C PRO A 250 -16.32 15.57 -36.08
N VAL A 251 -15.80 15.43 -34.86
CA VAL A 251 -16.60 15.42 -33.64
C VAL A 251 -16.04 16.48 -32.71
N PRO A 252 -16.86 17.45 -32.23
CA PRO A 252 -16.40 18.40 -31.24
C PRO A 252 -16.07 17.66 -29.95
N CYS A 253 -14.99 18.06 -29.29
CA CYS A 253 -14.60 17.54 -27.99
C CYS A 253 -14.21 18.69 -27.04
N ASN A 254 -14.36 18.43 -25.75
CA ASN A 254 -13.95 19.28 -24.65
C ASN A 254 -12.44 19.61 -24.74
N GLY A 255 -12.08 20.86 -24.40
CA GLY A 255 -10.69 21.34 -24.44
C GLY A 255 -9.71 20.48 -23.64
N GLU A 256 -10.09 20.00 -22.45
CA GLU A 256 -9.23 19.14 -21.63
C GLU A 256 -8.97 17.77 -22.28
N LEU A 257 -9.98 17.20 -22.95
CA LEU A 257 -9.79 15.96 -23.72
C LEU A 257 -8.91 16.23 -24.95
N LEU A 258 -9.10 17.37 -25.62
CA LEU A 258 -8.28 17.77 -26.75
C LEU A 258 -6.82 17.94 -26.33
N ASP A 259 -6.55 18.62 -25.22
CA ASP A 259 -5.21 18.84 -24.68
C ASP A 259 -4.49 17.50 -24.39
N VAL A 260 -5.21 16.53 -23.81
CA VAL A 260 -4.66 15.19 -23.57
C VAL A 260 -4.36 14.45 -24.88
N ILE A 261 -5.22 14.57 -25.89
CA ILE A 261 -4.99 13.96 -27.22
C ILE A 261 -3.78 14.62 -27.89
N GLU A 262 -3.63 15.94 -27.82
CA GLU A 262 -2.49 16.68 -28.38
C GLU A 262 -1.17 16.28 -27.73
N GLN A 263 -1.14 16.25 -26.40
CA GLN A 263 0.02 15.76 -25.67
C GLN A 263 0.34 14.30 -26.02
N SER A 264 -0.70 13.48 -26.18
CA SER A 264 -0.52 12.09 -26.58
C SER A 264 0.06 11.95 -27.99
N GLN A 265 -0.37 12.77 -28.96
CA GLN A 265 0.23 12.79 -30.30
C GLN A 265 1.69 13.24 -30.26
N TYR A 266 2.01 14.26 -29.46
CA TYR A 266 3.38 14.71 -29.25
C TYR A 266 4.28 13.58 -28.73
N TYR A 267 3.87 12.85 -27.69
CA TYR A 267 4.64 11.72 -27.17
C TYR A 267 4.67 10.51 -28.14
N SER A 268 3.63 10.34 -28.95
CA SER A 268 3.63 9.31 -30.00
C SER A 268 4.68 9.59 -31.06
N GLU A 269 4.81 10.86 -31.46
CA GLU A 269 5.85 11.31 -32.39
C GLU A 269 7.26 11.20 -31.77
N LEU A 270 7.44 11.70 -30.54
CA LEU A 270 8.72 11.65 -29.83
C LEU A 270 9.24 10.22 -29.67
N SER A 271 8.34 9.26 -29.48
CA SER A 271 8.67 7.84 -29.30
C SER A 271 8.73 7.05 -30.60
N GLY A 272 8.51 7.67 -31.77
CA GLY A 272 8.46 6.97 -33.05
C GLY A 272 7.33 5.95 -33.16
N GLY A 273 6.23 6.16 -32.43
CA GLY A 273 5.06 5.26 -32.38
C GLY A 273 5.14 4.13 -31.34
N ALA A 274 6.19 4.09 -30.50
CA ALA A 274 6.24 3.12 -29.40
C ALA A 274 5.16 3.38 -28.33
N PHE A 275 4.82 4.64 -28.10
CA PHE A 275 3.57 5.05 -27.46
C PHE A 275 2.57 5.42 -28.56
N ASP A 276 1.39 4.79 -28.57
CA ASP A 276 0.33 5.10 -29.53
C ASP A 276 -1.05 4.94 -28.86
N ILE A 277 -1.83 6.01 -28.81
CA ILE A 277 -3.16 6.02 -28.18
C ILE A 277 -4.26 5.34 -29.01
N THR A 278 -3.95 4.95 -30.25
CA THR A 278 -4.89 4.29 -31.17
C THR A 278 -4.85 2.76 -31.11
N VAL A 279 -4.06 2.17 -30.21
CA VAL A 279 -3.86 0.70 -30.06
C VAL A 279 -5.12 -0.09 -29.67
N SER A 280 -6.23 0.58 -29.38
CA SER A 280 -7.48 -0.04 -28.92
C SER A 280 -7.95 -1.25 -29.75
N PRO A 281 -7.90 -1.25 -31.11
CA PRO A 281 -8.28 -2.42 -31.92
C PRO A 281 -7.44 -3.67 -31.61
N ILE A 282 -6.13 -3.51 -31.42
CA ILE A 282 -5.23 -4.62 -31.07
C ILE A 282 -5.49 -5.05 -29.62
N VAL A 283 -5.58 -4.10 -28.68
CA VAL A 283 -5.87 -4.39 -27.26
C VAL A 283 -7.18 -5.17 -27.12
N ALA A 284 -8.21 -4.81 -27.89
CA ALA A 284 -9.48 -5.52 -27.93
C ALA A 284 -9.33 -6.94 -28.50
N LEU A 285 -8.58 -7.09 -29.61
CA LEU A 285 -8.33 -8.38 -30.24
C LEU A 285 -7.65 -9.38 -29.30
N TRP A 286 -6.67 -8.92 -28.51
CA TRP A 286 -6.01 -9.73 -27.47
C TRP A 286 -6.92 -10.08 -26.28
N GLY A 287 -8.13 -9.51 -26.22
CA GLY A 287 -9.10 -9.78 -25.18
C GLY A 287 -8.85 -9.04 -23.88
N PHE A 288 -8.08 -7.93 -23.85
CA PHE A 288 -7.83 -7.15 -22.62
C PHE A 288 -9.09 -6.49 -22.04
N PHE A 289 -10.10 -6.25 -22.88
CA PHE A 289 -11.42 -5.78 -22.43
C PHE A 289 -12.38 -6.92 -22.07
N SER A 290 -11.93 -8.17 -22.19
CA SER A 290 -12.67 -9.37 -21.83
C SER A 290 -11.98 -10.09 -20.66
N GLU A 291 -12.70 -10.91 -19.91
CA GLU A 291 -12.09 -11.72 -18.84
C GLU A 291 -11.24 -12.89 -19.38
N LYS A 292 -11.16 -13.06 -20.71
CA LYS A 292 -10.47 -14.18 -21.37
C LYS A 292 -9.45 -13.66 -22.40
N GLY A 293 -8.26 -13.33 -21.93
CA GLY A 293 -7.14 -13.02 -22.80
C GLY A 293 -6.74 -14.23 -23.66
N HIS A 294 -6.30 -13.97 -24.89
CA HIS A 294 -5.75 -14.99 -25.78
C HIS A 294 -4.71 -14.39 -26.72
N VAL A 295 -3.95 -15.25 -27.41
CA VAL A 295 -3.04 -14.83 -28.47
C VAL A 295 -3.80 -14.86 -29.79
N PRO A 296 -4.00 -13.72 -30.48
CA PRO A 296 -4.70 -13.69 -31.75
C PRO A 296 -3.84 -14.29 -32.87
N PRO A 297 -4.45 -14.93 -33.89
CA PRO A 297 -3.73 -15.31 -35.10
C PRO A 297 -3.20 -14.08 -35.86
N ASP A 298 -2.03 -14.22 -36.50
CA ASP A 298 -1.39 -13.13 -37.26
C ASP A 298 -2.33 -12.50 -38.31
N LYS A 299 -3.12 -13.32 -39.00
CA LYS A 299 -4.11 -12.87 -39.98
C LYS A 299 -5.19 -11.94 -39.41
N GLU A 300 -5.49 -12.03 -38.12
CA GLU A 300 -6.44 -11.13 -37.45
C GLU A 300 -5.75 -9.83 -37.02
N ILE A 301 -4.49 -9.92 -36.60
CA ILE A 301 -3.65 -8.75 -36.28
C ILE A 301 -3.46 -7.88 -37.54
N GLU A 302 -3.09 -8.49 -38.67
CA GLU A 302 -2.90 -7.82 -39.96
C GLU A 302 -4.13 -7.01 -40.41
N LYS A 303 -5.33 -7.47 -40.08
CA LYS A 303 -6.59 -6.76 -40.44
C LYS A 303 -6.80 -5.48 -39.64
N VAL A 304 -6.34 -5.42 -38.39
CA VAL A 304 -6.56 -4.27 -37.50
C VAL A 304 -5.38 -3.30 -37.46
N LEU A 305 -4.18 -3.75 -37.85
CA LEU A 305 -2.97 -2.92 -37.89
C LEU A 305 -3.14 -1.58 -38.64
N PRO A 306 -3.82 -1.49 -39.79
CA PRO A 306 -4.02 -0.21 -40.48
C PRO A 306 -4.78 0.85 -39.67
N ALA A 307 -5.59 0.41 -38.70
CA ALA A 307 -6.33 1.31 -37.81
C ALA A 307 -5.48 1.83 -36.64
N VAL A 308 -4.29 1.27 -36.41
CA VAL A 308 -3.39 1.64 -35.32
C VAL A 308 -2.26 2.50 -35.85
N SER A 309 -2.47 3.81 -35.76
CA SER A 309 -1.48 4.83 -36.06
C SER A 309 -1.95 6.17 -35.50
N TYR A 310 -1.17 6.77 -34.61
CA TYR A 310 -1.42 8.11 -34.07
C TYR A 310 -1.51 9.19 -35.16
N LYS A 311 -0.94 8.93 -36.36
CA LYS A 311 -1.03 9.80 -37.54
C LYS A 311 -2.42 9.83 -38.16
N ASN A 312 -3.29 8.87 -37.82
CA ASN A 312 -4.67 8.84 -38.29
C ASN A 312 -5.56 9.85 -37.53
N ILE A 313 -5.08 10.41 -36.41
CA ILE A 313 -5.80 11.43 -35.65
C ILE A 313 -5.54 12.80 -36.29
N VAL A 314 -6.61 13.45 -36.74
CA VAL A 314 -6.58 14.82 -37.29
C VAL A 314 -7.26 15.76 -36.32
N ILE A 315 -6.53 16.77 -35.87
CA ILE A 315 -7.03 17.81 -34.97
C ILE A 315 -7.30 19.09 -35.76
N ASN A 316 -8.55 19.52 -35.74
CA ASN A 316 -8.98 20.79 -36.32
C ASN A 316 -9.25 21.80 -35.20
N LYS A 317 -8.30 22.70 -34.95
CA LYS A 317 -8.54 23.83 -34.04
C LYS A 317 -9.44 24.86 -34.73
N SER A 318 -10.71 24.92 -34.33
CA SER A 318 -11.52 26.11 -34.59
C SER A 318 -10.94 27.28 -33.80
N LYS A 319 -10.83 28.46 -34.42
CA LYS A 319 -10.34 29.68 -33.76
C LYS A 319 -11.25 30.19 -32.64
N ASP A 320 -12.44 29.60 -32.46
CA ASP A 320 -13.52 30.15 -31.63
C ASP A 320 -13.81 29.41 -30.32
N THR A 321 -12.94 28.52 -29.85
CA THR A 321 -13.17 27.79 -28.59
C THR A 321 -12.13 28.17 -27.54
N LYS A 322 -12.54 29.07 -26.63
CA LYS A 322 -11.97 29.22 -25.29
C LYS A 322 -12.50 28.12 -24.38
#